data_AF-A0A1Y2MER1-F1
#
_entry.id   AF-A0A1Y2MER1-F1
#
_cell.length_a   1.000
_cell.length_b   1.000
_cell.length_c   1.000
_cell.angle_alpha   90.00
_cell.angle_beta   90.00
_cell.angle_gamma   90.00
#
_symmetry.space_group_name_H-M   'P 1'
#
loop_
_entity.id
_entity.type
_entity.pdbx_description
1 polymer ?
#
loop_
_entity_poly.entity_id
_entity_poly.type
_entity_poly.pdbx_seq_one_letter_code
_entity_poly.pdbx_strand_id
1 'polypeptide(L)'
;MDTEAINLDRELNDITALRPKTWQFETVHLEALCKDVYGSSYHIYMDPWFAQMWDILRLCRMHLCKIIRDHIYKGCSCSPPLFSQDEAEAQVARAEHVVRATIEEVCASVPQLTGLRPKSAAPDHSRRQIHPPGTLLDPARPTGMHHVIWPLYAAGSSDLASDGMRQYAIDMLEFIALHIGTQQATVLADGLKGMQVPRSAHAQHTEMVRSTVSESQHAVPI
;
A
#
# COMPACT_ATOMS: atom_id res chain seq x y z
N MET A 1 -27.63 -10.17 1.58
CA MET A 1 -27.55 -9.50 0.26
C MET A 1 -26.08 -9.32 -0.15
N ASP A 2 -25.17 -10.19 0.33
CA ASP A 2 -23.72 -9.88 0.34
C ASP A 2 -22.87 -10.94 -0.40
N THR A 3 -23.53 -11.87 -1.07
CA THR A 3 -22.84 -12.90 -1.87
C THR A 3 -22.28 -12.34 -3.17
N GLU A 4 -22.90 -11.28 -3.71
CA GLU A 4 -22.50 -10.69 -5.00
C GLU A 4 -21.15 -9.99 -4.90
N ALA A 5 -20.91 -9.17 -3.88
CA ALA A 5 -19.62 -8.51 -3.67
C ALA A 5 -18.48 -9.51 -3.43
N ILE A 6 -18.75 -10.58 -2.68
CA ILE A 6 -17.78 -11.66 -2.45
C ILE A 6 -17.49 -12.42 -3.75
N ASN A 7 -18.51 -12.69 -4.56
CA ASN A 7 -18.32 -13.33 -5.86
C ASN A 7 -17.53 -12.43 -6.81
N LEU A 8 -17.77 -11.12 -6.81
CA LEU A 8 -16.99 -10.15 -7.59
C LEU A 8 -15.51 -10.13 -7.19
N ASP A 9 -15.18 -10.20 -5.89
CA ASP A 9 -13.77 -10.29 -5.46
C ASP A 9 -13.12 -11.59 -5.93
N ARG A 10 -13.87 -12.71 -5.89
CA ARG A 10 -13.42 -13.99 -6.44
C ARG A 10 -13.16 -13.89 -7.94
N GLU A 11 -14.09 -13.32 -8.72
CA GLU A 11 -13.93 -13.13 -10.16
C GLU A 11 -12.73 -12.24 -10.50
N LEU A 12 -12.53 -11.15 -9.76
CA LEU A 12 -11.35 -10.29 -9.90
C LEU A 12 -10.06 -11.07 -9.61
N ASN A 13 -10.07 -11.95 -8.61
CA ASN A 13 -8.96 -12.84 -8.33
C ASN A 13 -8.76 -13.87 -9.45
N ASP A 14 -9.81 -14.42 -10.05
CA ASP A 14 -9.67 -15.41 -11.13
C ASP A 14 -9.09 -14.78 -12.40
N ILE A 15 -9.43 -13.51 -12.70
CA ILE A 15 -8.82 -12.73 -13.78
C ILE A 15 -7.29 -12.65 -13.58
N THR A 16 -6.80 -12.65 -12.34
CA THR A 16 -5.36 -12.63 -12.08
C THR A 16 -4.64 -13.85 -12.64
N ALA A 17 -5.30 -15.01 -12.64
CA ALA A 17 -4.77 -16.28 -13.14
C ALA A 17 -4.87 -16.42 -14.67
N LEU A 18 -5.83 -15.73 -15.30
CA LEU A 18 -6.07 -15.78 -16.75
C LEU A 18 -5.10 -14.94 -17.58
N ARG A 19 -4.16 -14.22 -16.95
CA ARG A 19 -3.30 -13.27 -17.65
C ARG A 19 -2.24 -13.96 -18.53
N PRO A 20 -1.90 -13.34 -19.67
CA PRO A 20 -0.83 -13.84 -20.53
C PRO A 20 0.51 -13.93 -19.78
N LYS A 21 1.36 -14.89 -20.17
CA LYS A 21 2.71 -15.05 -19.61
C LYS A 21 3.55 -13.77 -19.75
N THR A 22 3.30 -12.97 -20.79
CA THR A 22 3.98 -11.69 -21.02
C THR A 22 3.68 -10.62 -19.96
N TRP A 23 2.59 -10.77 -19.20
CA TRP A 23 2.20 -9.86 -18.12
C TRP A 23 2.78 -10.30 -16.77
N GLN A 24 3.35 -11.50 -16.67
CA GLN A 24 3.94 -11.98 -15.42
C GLN A 24 5.15 -11.12 -15.08
N PHE A 25 5.25 -10.75 -13.80
CA PHE A 25 6.43 -10.08 -13.26
C PHE A 25 7.32 -11.09 -12.56
N GLU A 26 8.61 -10.77 -12.52
CA GLU A 26 9.58 -11.47 -11.69
C GLU A 26 9.62 -10.79 -10.31
N THR A 27 9.59 -11.58 -9.24
CA THR A 27 9.77 -11.07 -7.87
C THR A 27 11.22 -11.24 -7.47
N VAL A 28 11.88 -10.12 -7.17
CA VAL A 28 13.26 -10.12 -6.71
C VAL A 28 13.29 -9.83 -5.22
N HIS A 29 13.93 -10.71 -4.46
CA HIS A 29 14.12 -10.54 -3.03
C HIS A 29 15.47 -9.87 -2.75
N LEU A 30 15.46 -8.91 -1.84
CA LEU A 30 16.64 -8.17 -1.41
C LEU A 30 17.39 -8.97 -0.34
N GLU A 31 18.72 -8.99 -0.43
CA GLU A 31 19.57 -9.62 0.59
C GLU A 31 19.64 -8.79 1.88
N ALA A 32 19.40 -7.48 1.78
CA ALA A 32 19.32 -6.55 2.90
C ALA A 32 18.21 -5.52 2.67
N LEU A 33 17.65 -4.99 3.77
CA LEU A 33 16.65 -3.93 3.70
C LEU A 33 17.23 -2.68 3.02
N CYS A 34 16.44 -2.07 2.16
CA CYS A 34 16.80 -0.84 1.45
C CYS A 34 15.81 0.25 1.83
N LYS A 35 16.30 1.45 2.15
CA LYS A 35 15.44 2.60 2.48
C LYS A 35 14.52 3.02 1.32
N ASP A 36 14.95 2.75 0.08
CA ASP A 36 14.25 3.19 -1.14
C ASP A 36 13.27 2.12 -1.65
N VAL A 37 13.14 0.97 -0.96
CA VAL A 37 12.16 -0.08 -1.27
C VAL A 37 11.38 -0.42 -0.03
N TYR A 38 10.05 -0.39 -0.11
CA TYR A 38 9.24 -0.87 0.99
C TYR A 38 9.25 -2.40 1.06
N GLY A 39 9.60 -2.95 2.22
CA GLY A 39 9.68 -4.40 2.45
C GLY A 39 11.00 -5.00 2.01
N SER A 40 10.98 -6.28 1.61
CA SER A 40 12.17 -7.06 1.27
C SER A 40 12.17 -7.57 -0.18
N SER A 41 11.23 -7.13 -1.01
CA SER A 41 11.12 -7.56 -2.39
C SER A 41 10.55 -6.47 -3.29
N TYR A 42 10.73 -6.63 -4.59
CA TYR A 42 10.13 -5.78 -5.60
C TYR A 42 9.86 -6.57 -6.89
N HIS A 43 9.07 -5.98 -7.78
CA HIS A 43 8.60 -6.59 -9.02
C HIS A 43 9.34 -6.04 -10.23
N ILE A 44 9.68 -6.93 -11.17
CA ILE A 44 10.22 -6.57 -12.49
C ILE A 44 9.20 -7.00 -13.55
N TYR A 45 8.62 -6.01 -14.20
CA TYR A 45 7.72 -6.16 -15.33
C TYR A 45 8.49 -6.09 -16.65
N MET A 46 7.98 -6.76 -17.68
CA MET A 46 8.55 -6.64 -19.04
C MET A 46 8.43 -5.21 -19.56
N ASP A 47 7.30 -4.54 -19.27
CA ASP A 47 7.00 -3.17 -19.67
C ASP A 47 6.29 -2.42 -18.51
N PRO A 48 6.59 -1.13 -18.28
CA PRO A 48 5.89 -0.30 -17.28
C PRO A 48 4.36 -0.31 -17.39
N TRP A 49 3.81 -0.45 -18.59
CA TRP A 49 2.38 -0.58 -18.80
C TRP A 49 1.78 -1.80 -18.08
N PHE A 50 2.51 -2.93 -18.02
CA PHE A 50 2.02 -4.10 -17.30
C PHE A 50 1.95 -3.85 -15.80
N ALA A 51 2.90 -3.10 -15.22
CA ALA A 51 2.82 -2.70 -13.83
C ALA A 51 1.52 -1.92 -13.55
N GLN A 52 1.17 -0.98 -14.45
CA GLN A 52 -0.10 -0.25 -14.36
C GLN A 52 -1.31 -1.20 -14.40
N MET A 53 -1.35 -2.15 -15.33
CA MET A 53 -2.47 -3.08 -15.44
C MET A 53 -2.64 -3.95 -14.19
N TRP A 54 -1.52 -4.36 -13.59
CA TRP A 54 -1.54 -5.07 -12.30
C TRP A 54 -2.05 -4.20 -11.17
N ASP A 55 -1.55 -2.96 -11.07
CA ASP A 55 -1.94 -2.04 -10.01
C ASP A 55 -3.42 -1.63 -10.12
N ILE A 56 -3.97 -1.50 -11.34
CA ILE A 56 -5.42 -1.27 -11.52
C ILE A 56 -6.24 -2.43 -10.95
N LEU A 57 -5.90 -3.68 -11.28
CA LEU A 57 -6.63 -4.85 -10.76
C LEU A 57 -6.54 -4.95 -9.23
N ARG A 58 -5.34 -4.70 -8.68
CA ARG A 58 -5.09 -4.65 -7.25
C ARG A 58 -5.96 -3.59 -6.57
N LEU A 59 -5.99 -2.37 -7.10
CA LEU A 59 -6.82 -1.29 -6.57
C LEU A 59 -8.31 -1.63 -6.62
N CYS A 60 -8.80 -2.22 -7.71
CA CYS A 60 -10.20 -2.67 -7.79
C CYS A 60 -10.54 -3.62 -6.63
N ARG A 61 -9.69 -4.62 -6.38
CA ARG A 61 -9.87 -5.56 -5.25
C ARG A 61 -9.80 -4.88 -3.90
N MET A 62 -8.84 -3.97 -3.70
CA MET A 62 -8.71 -3.20 -2.48
C MET A 62 -9.96 -2.35 -2.18
N HIS A 63 -10.49 -1.66 -3.20
CA HIS A 63 -11.72 -0.87 -3.07
C HIS A 63 -12.94 -1.75 -2.77
N LEU A 64 -13.06 -2.90 -3.44
CA LEU A 64 -14.15 -3.84 -3.19
C LEU A 64 -14.09 -4.40 -1.77
N CYS A 65 -12.91 -4.80 -1.29
CA CYS A 65 -12.70 -5.26 0.08
C CYS A 65 -13.06 -4.18 1.12
N LYS A 66 -12.78 -2.90 0.82
CA LYS A 66 -13.22 -1.79 1.68
C LYS A 66 -14.75 -1.70 1.75
N ILE A 67 -15.44 -1.76 0.60
CA ILE A 67 -16.90 -1.73 0.54
C ILE A 67 -17.51 -2.91 1.32
N ILE A 68 -16.94 -4.12 1.16
CA ILE A 68 -17.36 -5.32 1.89
C ILE A 68 -17.26 -5.10 3.40
N ARG A 69 -16.11 -4.60 3.88
CA ARG A 69 -15.92 -4.28 5.32
C ARG A 69 -16.95 -3.27 5.82
N ASP A 70 -17.13 -2.16 5.09
CA ASP A 70 -18.09 -1.11 5.46
C ASP A 70 -19.53 -1.63 5.56
N HIS A 71 -19.92 -2.52 4.64
CA HIS A 71 -21.24 -3.16 4.65
C HIS A 71 -21.41 -4.12 5.82
N ILE A 72 -20.40 -4.94 6.11
CA ILE A 72 -20.41 -5.84 7.26
C ILE A 72 -20.57 -5.05 8.56
N TYR A 73 -19.76 -3.99 8.76
CA TYR A 73 -19.86 -3.15 9.95
C TYR A 73 -21.26 -2.51 10.11
N LYS A 74 -21.84 -2.01 9.02
CA LYS A 74 -23.21 -1.46 9.03
C LYS A 74 -24.24 -2.53 9.35
N GLY A 75 -24.13 -3.71 8.75
CA GLY A 75 -25.08 -4.81 8.95
C GLY A 75 -25.02 -5.42 10.36
N CYS A 76 -23.83 -5.45 10.98
CA CYS A 76 -23.68 -5.82 12.39
C CYS A 76 -24.27 -4.78 13.34
N SER A 77 -24.32 -3.51 12.93
CA SER A 77 -24.90 -2.42 13.72
C SER A 77 -26.44 -2.34 13.62
N CYS A 78 -27.07 -3.13 12.75
CA CYS A 78 -28.53 -3.21 12.61
C CYS A 78 -29.19 -3.97 13.77
N SER A 79 -30.49 -3.72 13.99
CA SER A 79 -31.31 -4.47 14.95
C SER A 79 -32.52 -5.11 14.23
N PRO A 80 -32.56 -6.45 14.06
CA PRO A 80 -31.54 -7.43 14.43
C PRO A 80 -30.28 -7.39 13.52
N PRO A 81 -29.12 -7.86 13.98
CA PRO A 81 -27.91 -7.94 13.17
C PRO A 81 -28.13 -8.81 11.92
N LEU A 82 -27.61 -8.35 10.78
CA LEU A 82 -27.75 -9.04 9.49
C LEU A 82 -26.80 -10.24 9.33
N PHE A 83 -25.69 -10.24 10.07
CA PHE A 83 -24.65 -11.27 10.00
C PHE A 83 -24.44 -11.90 11.37
N SER A 84 -24.07 -13.19 11.36
CA SER A 84 -23.50 -13.80 12.56
C SER A 84 -22.14 -13.19 12.88
N GLN A 85 -21.77 -13.14 14.16
CA GLN A 85 -20.50 -12.55 14.58
C GLN A 85 -19.31 -13.30 13.95
N ASP A 86 -19.32 -14.63 13.99
CA ASP A 86 -18.24 -15.46 13.43
C ASP A 86 -18.07 -15.25 11.91
N GLU A 87 -19.17 -15.13 11.16
CA GLU A 87 -19.12 -14.88 9.73
C GLU A 87 -18.57 -13.48 9.43
N ALA A 88 -19.03 -12.46 10.16
CA ALA A 88 -18.57 -11.09 10.01
C ALA A 88 -17.08 -10.96 10.29
N GLU A 89 -16.60 -11.53 11.40
CA GLU A 89 -15.17 -11.53 11.77
C GLU A 89 -14.32 -12.22 10.72
N ALA A 90 -14.74 -13.40 10.24
CA ALA A 90 -14.00 -14.15 9.23
C ALA A 90 -13.94 -13.41 7.88
N GLN A 91 -15.01 -12.73 7.47
CA GLN A 91 -15.02 -11.94 6.23
C GLN A 91 -14.18 -10.68 6.34
N VAL A 92 -14.26 -9.96 7.47
CA VAL A 92 -13.42 -8.78 7.73
C VAL A 92 -11.95 -9.17 7.70
N ALA A 93 -11.55 -10.24 8.41
CA ALA A 93 -10.17 -10.70 8.43
C ALA A 93 -9.64 -11.03 7.02
N ARG A 94 -10.46 -11.66 6.17
CA ARG A 94 -10.11 -11.92 4.76
C ARG A 94 -9.92 -10.63 3.96
N ALA A 95 -10.89 -9.72 4.04
CA ALA A 95 -10.83 -8.45 3.31
C ALA A 95 -9.61 -7.62 3.73
N GLU A 96 -9.31 -7.56 5.03
CA GLU A 96 -8.14 -6.86 5.53
C GLU A 96 -6.82 -7.50 5.07
N HIS A 97 -6.76 -8.83 5.01
CA HIS A 97 -5.60 -9.54 4.47
C HIS A 97 -5.35 -9.17 3.00
N VAL A 98 -6.40 -9.16 2.17
CA VAL A 98 -6.30 -8.78 0.74
C VAL A 98 -5.84 -7.33 0.59
N VAL A 99 -6.34 -6.40 1.41
CA VAL A 99 -5.92 -4.99 1.37
C VAL A 99 -4.45 -4.85 1.76
N ARG A 100 -3.99 -5.49 2.84
CA ARG A 100 -2.58 -5.42 3.25
C ARG A 100 -1.64 -6.00 2.19
N ALA A 101 -1.99 -7.16 1.62
CA ALA A 101 -1.23 -7.76 0.53
C ALA A 101 -1.18 -6.85 -0.70
N THR A 102 -2.31 -6.24 -1.06
CA THR A 102 -2.39 -5.28 -2.18
C THR A 102 -1.46 -4.07 -1.97
N ILE A 103 -1.46 -3.52 -0.75
CA ILE A 103 -0.60 -2.40 -0.36
C ILE A 103 0.88 -2.76 -0.58
N GLU A 104 1.32 -3.92 -0.10
CA GLU A 104 2.68 -4.42 -0.31
C GLU A 104 3.01 -4.62 -1.79
N GLU A 105 2.09 -5.22 -2.55
CA GLU A 105 2.29 -5.49 -3.97
C GLU A 105 2.39 -4.22 -4.84
N VAL A 106 1.63 -3.17 -4.50
CA VAL A 106 1.72 -1.85 -5.14
C VAL A 106 3.10 -1.26 -4.87
N CYS A 107 3.58 -1.28 -3.63
CA CYS A 107 4.88 -0.71 -3.33
C CYS A 107 6.04 -1.52 -3.92
N ALA A 108 5.86 -2.83 -4.10
CA ALA A 108 6.80 -3.66 -4.84
C ALA A 108 6.88 -3.31 -6.34
N SER A 109 5.87 -2.66 -6.96
CA SER A 109 5.93 -2.22 -8.37
C SER A 109 6.76 -0.94 -8.55
N VAL A 110 6.89 -0.12 -7.51
CA VAL A 110 7.50 1.21 -7.54
C VAL A 110 8.97 1.22 -7.96
N PRO A 111 9.85 0.33 -7.47
CA PRO A 111 11.29 0.43 -7.73
C PRO A 111 11.67 0.41 -9.21
N GLN A 112 10.96 -0.38 -10.02
CA GLN A 112 11.19 -0.42 -11.46
C GLN A 112 10.74 0.89 -12.13
N LEU A 113 9.57 1.41 -11.74
CA LEU A 113 8.94 2.58 -12.37
C LEU A 113 9.64 3.90 -12.01
N THR A 114 10.33 3.93 -10.87
CA THR A 114 11.07 5.10 -10.39
C THR A 114 12.57 5.06 -10.73
N GLY A 115 13.01 4.02 -11.46
CA GLY A 115 14.38 3.92 -11.96
C GLY A 115 15.43 3.54 -10.91
N LEU A 116 15.02 2.90 -9.80
CA LEU A 116 15.96 2.31 -8.83
C LEU A 116 16.66 1.08 -9.41
N ARG A 117 16.10 0.50 -10.49
CA ARG A 117 16.51 -0.77 -11.08
C ARG A 117 16.47 -0.77 -12.60
N PRO A 118 17.31 -1.60 -13.25
CA PRO A 118 17.23 -1.80 -14.68
C PRO A 118 15.95 -2.53 -15.07
N LYS A 119 15.48 -2.30 -16.31
CA LYS A 119 14.38 -3.08 -16.92
C LYS A 119 14.80 -4.54 -17.11
N SER A 120 13.82 -5.43 -17.33
CA SER A 120 13.97 -6.91 -17.37
C SER A 120 15.18 -7.46 -18.16
N ALA A 121 15.70 -6.74 -19.15
CA ALA A 121 16.84 -7.15 -19.99
C ALA A 121 18.22 -7.17 -19.30
N ALA A 122 18.37 -6.70 -18.06
CA ALA A 122 19.68 -6.66 -17.38
C ALA A 122 20.13 -8.03 -16.81
N PRO A 123 21.44 -8.31 -16.74
CA PRO A 123 21.97 -9.58 -16.21
C PRO A 123 21.68 -9.77 -14.70
N ASP A 124 21.54 -11.02 -14.26
CA ASP A 124 20.99 -11.40 -12.93
C ASP A 124 21.69 -10.73 -11.73
N HIS A 125 23.02 -10.59 -11.76
CA HIS A 125 23.77 -9.90 -10.69
C HIS A 125 23.42 -8.41 -10.58
N SER A 126 23.10 -7.76 -11.70
CA SER A 126 22.68 -6.35 -11.74
C SER A 126 21.25 -6.19 -11.22
N ARG A 127 20.44 -7.26 -11.32
CA ARG A 127 19.09 -7.31 -10.76
C ARG A 127 19.07 -7.41 -9.24
N ARG A 128 20.20 -7.53 -8.53
CA ARG A 128 20.22 -7.50 -7.04
C ARG A 128 20.84 -6.25 -6.39
N GLN A 129 21.52 -5.41 -7.17
CA GLN A 129 21.98 -4.06 -6.78
C GLN A 129 20.93 -2.90 -6.85
N ILE A 130 20.43 -2.43 -5.71
CA ILE A 130 19.52 -1.26 -5.68
C ILE A 130 20.32 0.03 -5.90
N HIS A 131 19.83 0.88 -6.78
CA HIS A 131 20.35 2.23 -6.98
C HIS A 131 19.38 3.28 -6.43
N PRO A 132 19.86 4.49 -6.08
CA PRO A 132 18.98 5.58 -5.71
C PRO A 132 17.91 5.85 -6.79
N PRO A 133 16.71 6.29 -6.39
CA PRO A 133 15.66 6.65 -7.33
C PRO A 133 16.16 7.63 -8.42
N GLY A 134 15.75 7.39 -9.66
CA GLY A 134 16.14 8.22 -10.81
C GLY A 134 17.43 7.80 -11.52
N THR A 135 18.25 6.93 -10.92
CA THR A 135 19.59 6.57 -11.47
C THR A 135 19.52 5.90 -12.85
N LEU A 136 18.53 5.04 -13.07
CA LEU A 136 18.43 4.20 -14.27
C LEU A 136 17.29 4.64 -15.21
N LEU A 137 16.90 5.92 -15.14
CA LEU A 137 15.94 6.48 -16.08
C LEU A 137 16.55 6.63 -17.46
N ASP A 138 15.79 6.24 -18.48
CA ASP A 138 16.12 6.44 -19.88
C ASP A 138 15.42 7.70 -20.39
N PRO A 139 16.14 8.81 -20.68
CA PRO A 139 15.53 10.05 -21.14
C PRO A 139 14.75 9.90 -22.45
N ALA A 140 15.06 8.87 -23.25
CA ALA A 140 14.40 8.61 -24.53
C ALA A 140 13.10 7.79 -24.38
N ARG A 141 12.74 7.37 -23.16
CA ARG A 141 11.53 6.56 -22.90
C ARG A 141 10.65 7.17 -21.81
N PRO A 142 9.33 6.99 -21.89
CA PRO A 142 8.44 7.33 -20.78
C PRO A 142 8.89 6.59 -19.51
N THR A 143 8.98 7.33 -18.41
CA THR A 143 9.43 6.78 -17.12
C THR A 143 8.44 5.79 -16.53
N GLY A 144 7.14 5.93 -16.87
CA GLY A 144 6.06 5.14 -16.28
C GLY A 144 5.68 5.56 -14.85
N MET A 145 6.37 6.54 -14.26
CA MET A 145 6.12 7.02 -12.89
C MET A 145 4.68 7.50 -12.67
N HIS A 146 4.06 8.10 -13.68
CA HIS A 146 2.67 8.56 -13.58
C HIS A 146 1.67 7.42 -13.31
N HIS A 147 2.02 6.18 -13.67
CA HIS A 147 1.16 5.01 -13.45
C HIS A 147 1.04 4.64 -11.96
N VAL A 148 2.01 4.99 -11.11
CA VAL A 148 2.00 4.66 -9.67
C VAL A 148 1.49 5.78 -8.76
N ILE A 149 1.22 6.98 -9.29
CA ILE A 149 0.74 8.12 -8.48
C ILE A 149 -0.53 7.74 -7.71
N TRP A 150 -1.57 7.30 -8.43
CA TRP A 150 -2.83 6.90 -7.81
C TRP A 150 -2.71 5.63 -6.94
N PRO A 151 -2.04 4.55 -7.40
CA PRO A 151 -1.79 3.38 -6.57
C PRO A 151 -1.10 3.69 -5.24
N LEU A 152 -0.04 4.51 -5.25
CA LEU A 152 0.68 4.91 -4.03
C LEU A 152 -0.21 5.69 -3.08
N TYR A 153 -0.98 6.65 -3.60
CA TYR A 153 -1.92 7.41 -2.77
C TYR A 153 -3.00 6.50 -2.16
N ALA A 154 -3.60 5.62 -2.96
CA ALA A 154 -4.63 4.71 -2.50
C ALA A 154 -4.09 3.73 -1.43
N ALA A 155 -2.87 3.22 -1.63
CA ALA A 155 -2.19 2.39 -0.64
C ALA A 155 -1.88 3.16 0.65
N GLY A 156 -1.30 4.35 0.56
CA GLY A 156 -0.94 5.18 1.72
C GLY A 156 -2.14 5.75 2.49
N SER A 157 -3.26 5.99 1.80
CA SER A 157 -4.52 6.49 2.38
C SER A 157 -5.38 5.39 3.01
N SER A 158 -5.01 4.12 2.85
CA SER A 158 -5.70 3.00 3.48
C SER A 158 -5.64 3.10 5.00
N ASP A 159 -6.73 2.72 5.66
CA ASP A 159 -6.82 2.58 7.12
C ASP A 159 -5.93 1.45 7.64
N LEU A 160 -5.54 0.52 6.77
CA LEU A 160 -4.66 -0.60 7.08
C LEU A 160 -3.19 -0.36 6.71
N ALA A 161 -2.85 0.83 6.20
CA ALA A 161 -1.47 1.20 5.93
C ALA A 161 -0.73 1.49 7.24
N SER A 162 0.46 0.89 7.41
CA SER A 162 1.35 1.25 8.51
C SER A 162 1.89 2.68 8.33
N ASP A 163 2.32 3.32 9.41
CA ASP A 163 2.94 4.65 9.34
C ASP A 163 4.18 4.65 8.44
N GLY A 164 4.97 3.57 8.49
CA GLY A 164 6.14 3.39 7.62
C GLY A 164 5.75 3.28 6.15
N MET A 165 4.66 2.58 5.84
CA MET A 165 4.15 2.49 4.47
C MET A 165 3.63 3.83 3.95
N ARG A 166 2.88 4.54 4.80
CA ARG A 166 2.37 5.88 4.46
C ARG A 166 3.52 6.85 4.22
N GLN A 167 4.56 6.80 5.06
CA GLN A 167 5.77 7.62 4.86
C GLN A 167 6.48 7.26 3.55
N TYR A 168 6.66 5.97 3.25
CA TYR A 168 7.25 5.55 1.98
C TYR A 168 6.45 6.05 0.77
N ALA A 169 5.12 5.96 0.83
CA ALA A 169 4.25 6.49 -0.23
C ALA A 169 4.39 8.01 -0.40
N ILE A 170 4.51 8.77 0.70
CA ILE A 170 4.78 10.21 0.66
C ILE A 170 6.11 10.48 -0.02
N ASP A 171 7.19 9.84 0.42
CA ASP A 171 8.54 10.05 -0.11
C ASP A 171 8.60 9.76 -1.62
N MET A 172 7.92 8.69 -2.06
CA MET A 172 7.83 8.32 -3.47
C MET A 172 6.97 9.30 -4.29
N LEU A 173 5.85 9.79 -3.75
CA LEU A 173 5.04 10.81 -4.42
C LEU A 173 5.80 12.14 -4.56
N GLU A 174 6.54 12.56 -3.54
CA GLU A 174 7.40 13.74 -3.61
C GLU A 174 8.52 13.57 -4.63
N PHE A 175 9.16 12.40 -4.65
CA PHE A 175 10.15 12.06 -5.67
C PHE A 175 9.57 12.17 -7.09
N ILE A 176 8.38 11.60 -7.33
CA ILE A 176 7.70 11.66 -8.63
C ILE A 176 7.35 13.11 -8.99
N ALA A 177 6.82 13.88 -8.04
CA ALA A 177 6.48 15.30 -8.25
C ALA A 177 7.69 16.10 -8.75
N LEU A 178 8.86 15.90 -8.11
CA LEU A 178 10.11 16.56 -8.48
C LEU A 178 10.62 16.12 -9.86
N HIS A 179 10.47 14.84 -10.22
CA HIS A 179 11.07 14.29 -11.44
C HIS A 179 10.25 14.49 -12.71
N ILE A 180 8.91 14.40 -12.63
CA ILE A 180 8.05 14.57 -13.80
C ILE A 180 7.24 15.89 -13.77
N GLY A 181 7.45 16.72 -12.74
CA GLY A 181 6.87 18.06 -12.65
C GLY A 181 5.35 18.07 -12.49
N THR A 182 4.77 17.03 -11.88
CA THR A 182 3.31 16.91 -11.74
C THR A 182 2.81 17.44 -10.39
N GLN A 183 1.93 18.43 -10.44
CA GLN A 183 1.26 18.97 -9.26
C GLN A 183 0.38 17.91 -8.57
N GLN A 184 -0.13 16.95 -9.32
CA GLN A 184 -0.99 15.89 -8.79
C GLN A 184 -0.26 15.10 -7.68
N ALA A 185 1.00 14.73 -7.90
CA ALA A 185 1.75 13.96 -6.91
C ALA A 185 2.02 14.78 -5.64
N THR A 186 2.29 16.09 -5.76
CA THR A 186 2.42 17.00 -4.61
C THR A 186 1.15 17.05 -3.77
N VAL A 187 0.00 17.28 -4.41
CA VAL A 187 -1.30 17.38 -3.70
C VAL A 187 -1.63 16.09 -2.96
N LEU A 188 -1.39 14.95 -3.60
CA LEU A 188 -1.65 13.64 -2.99
C LEU A 188 -0.67 13.33 -1.83
N ALA A 189 0.61 13.70 -1.96
CA ALA A 189 1.58 13.59 -0.86
C ALA A 189 1.15 14.43 0.35
N ASP A 190 0.72 15.67 0.14
CA ASP A 190 0.27 16.55 1.21
C ASP A 190 -1.02 16.02 1.87
N GLY A 191 -1.92 15.43 1.09
CA GLY A 191 -3.08 14.71 1.62
C GLY A 191 -2.69 13.58 2.58
N LEU A 192 -1.70 12.77 2.22
CA LEU A 192 -1.19 11.70 3.08
C LEU A 192 -0.49 12.24 4.34
N LYS A 193 0.26 13.34 4.24
CA LYS A 193 0.86 14.00 5.42
C LYS A 193 -0.20 14.46 6.40
N GLY A 194 -1.32 15.00 5.92
CA GLY A 194 -2.46 15.38 6.76
C GLY A 194 -3.10 14.21 7.49
N MET A 195 -2.95 12.98 6.99
CA MET A 195 -3.44 11.76 7.64
C MET A 195 -2.46 11.19 8.68
N GLN A 196 -1.20 11.65 8.70
CA GLN A 196 -0.27 11.25 9.76
C GLN A 196 -0.71 11.94 11.05
N VAL A 197 -0.99 11.15 12.09
CA VAL A 197 -1.28 11.70 13.42
C VAL A 197 -0.05 12.51 13.84
N PRO A 198 -0.20 13.79 14.24
CA PRO A 198 0.93 14.61 14.64
C PRO A 198 1.72 13.90 15.74
N ARG A 199 3.05 13.74 15.57
CA ARG A 199 3.94 13.17 16.59
C ARG A 199 3.79 13.85 17.97
N SER A 200 3.30 15.09 18.00
CA SER A 200 2.96 15.82 19.24
C SER A 200 1.83 15.17 20.04
N ALA A 201 0.83 14.53 19.41
CA ALA A 201 -0.27 13.87 20.12
C ALA A 201 0.19 12.57 20.81
N HIS A 202 1.16 11.86 20.23
CA HIS A 202 1.78 10.69 20.86
C HIS A 202 2.67 11.05 22.05
N ALA A 203 3.42 12.16 21.97
CA ALA A 203 4.17 12.67 23.10
C ALA A 203 3.24 13.09 24.25
N GLN A 204 2.16 13.82 23.95
CA GLN A 204 1.18 14.26 24.95
C GLN A 204 0.41 13.10 25.60
N HIS A 205 0.04 12.06 24.84
CA HIS A 205 -0.61 10.88 25.40
C HIS A 205 0.35 10.07 26.30
N THR A 206 1.61 9.95 25.91
CA THR A 206 2.63 9.22 26.69
C THR A 206 3.02 9.97 27.98
N GLU A 207 3.03 11.30 27.93
CA GLU A 207 3.30 12.16 29.08
C GLU A 207 2.09 12.23 30.04
N MET A 208 0.87 12.26 29.50
CA MET A 208 -0.38 12.18 30.27
C MET A 208 -0.54 10.82 30.98
N VAL A 209 -0.21 9.71 30.31
CA VAL A 209 -0.21 8.36 30.93
C VAL A 209 0.89 8.21 31.98
N ARG A 210 2.04 8.88 31.83
CA ARG A 210 3.07 8.91 32.89
C ARG A 210 2.64 9.74 34.10
N SER A 211 1.93 10.86 33.89
CA SER A 211 1.44 11.71 34.97
C SER A 211 0.38 10.99 35.83
N THR A 212 -0.56 10.29 35.20
CA THR A 212 -1.62 9.55 35.91
C THR A 212 -1.09 8.35 36.70
N VAL A 213 -0.05 7.66 36.20
CA VAL A 213 0.61 6.57 36.92
C VAL A 213 1.39 7.09 38.14
N SER A 214 1.98 8.29 38.06
CA SER A 214 2.69 8.92 39.18
C SER A 214 1.74 9.37 40.31
N GLU A 215 0.55 9.87 39.98
CA GLU A 215 -0.48 10.26 40.96
C GLU A 215 -1.10 9.05 41.66
N SER A 216 -1.22 7.93 40.94
CA SER A 216 -1.77 6.67 41.49
C SER A 216 -0.85 6.00 42.53
N GLN A 217 0.45 6.29 42.51
CA GLN A 217 1.42 5.70 43.44
C GLN A 217 1.55 6.43 44.78
N HIS A 218 0.96 7.62 44.91
CA HIS A 218 1.00 8.41 46.16
C HIS A 218 -0.30 8.32 46.98
N ALA A 219 -1.33 7.62 46.48
CA ALA A 219 -2.61 7.45 47.16
C ALA A 219 -2.74 6.06 47.80
N VAL A 220 -1.86 5.73 48.75
CA VAL A 220 -2.11 4.64 49.71
C VAL A 220 -2.15 5.25 51.11
N PRO A 221 -3.33 5.39 51.75
CA PRO A 221 -3.41 5.91 53.10
C PRO A 221 -3.06 4.83 54.12
N ILE A 222 -2.34 5.26 55.16
CA ILE A 222 -2.11 4.53 56.42
C ILE A 222 -3.38 4.60 57.27
#